data_AF-A0AAD7D8C9-F1
#
_entry.id   AF-A0AAD7D8C9-F1
#
_cell.length_a   1.000
_cell.length_b   1.000
_cell.length_c   1.000
_cell.angle_alpha   90.00
_cell.angle_beta   90.00
_cell.angle_gamma   90.00
#
_symmetry.space_group_name_H-M   'P 1'
#
loop_
_entity.id
_entity.type
_entity.pdbx_description
1 polymer ?
#
loop_
_entity_poly.entity_id
_entity_poly.type
_entity_poly.pdbx_seq_one_letter_code
_entity_poly.pdbx_strand_id
1 'polypeptide(L)'
;MVGDRLPPIIASSAPPESVRIGSRWLDTWIPPPGHTPKNLSSQTVQHMSRVLKSYPKIMLKDEPLPPIIHPCQLVVTQLPLANCRTLLRMWEAKAPGSESMVRETVRREMSKLFEEHQTYDPPTLLSAAQAYLLYSIHLFFSLDSESVALIDTTTMINLQELASAVSLTGLYSDPPRPSWEAWILAEATRRTLYAMYMFDNVFNFSQQTASYIATELGRLPVPSSRALWAAATRDEWVKEYGRYLTEWPSDIPRLEDLWPHQIERVAKERRERLDQWVESVDEFASMTHGR
;
A
#
# COMPACT_ATOMS: atom_id res chain seq x y z
N MET A 1 -4.09 -2.44 -56.28
CA MET A 1 -3.44 -1.90 -55.06
C MET A 1 -4.52 -1.64 -54.04
N VAL A 2 -4.87 -2.66 -53.27
CA VAL A 2 -5.83 -2.60 -52.17
C VAL A 2 -4.99 -2.45 -50.91
N GLY A 3 -5.12 -1.30 -50.24
CA GLY A 3 -4.34 -0.98 -49.05
C GLY A 3 -4.80 -1.82 -47.87
N ASP A 4 -3.85 -2.56 -47.29
CA ASP A 4 -3.98 -3.24 -46.01
C ASP A 4 -4.25 -2.20 -44.92
N ARG A 5 -5.47 -2.22 -44.37
CA ARG A 5 -5.76 -1.56 -43.09
C ARG A 5 -5.29 -2.48 -41.98
N LEU A 6 -4.24 -2.06 -41.28
CA LEU A 6 -3.86 -2.60 -39.98
C LEU A 6 -5.09 -2.58 -39.05
N PRO A 7 -5.33 -3.64 -38.25
CA PRO A 7 -6.40 -3.64 -37.28
C PRO A 7 -6.10 -2.63 -36.16
N PRO A 8 -7.14 -2.03 -35.54
CA PRO A 8 -6.95 -1.09 -34.44
C PRO A 8 -6.35 -1.81 -33.24
N ILE A 9 -5.37 -1.17 -32.61
CA ILE A 9 -4.81 -1.57 -31.32
C ILE A 9 -5.97 -1.54 -30.31
N ILE A 10 -6.39 -2.72 -29.85
CA ILE A 10 -7.34 -2.84 -28.74
C ILE A 10 -6.63 -2.24 -27.52
N ALA A 11 -7.12 -1.09 -27.06
CA ALA A 11 -6.73 -0.53 -25.77
C ALA A 11 -6.98 -1.61 -24.72
N SER A 12 -5.91 -2.08 -24.07
CA SER A 12 -6.00 -2.99 -22.94
C SER A 12 -6.87 -2.34 -21.88
N SER A 13 -8.10 -2.84 -21.70
CA SER A 13 -8.99 -2.37 -20.64
C SER A 13 -8.34 -2.75 -19.31
N ALA A 14 -8.10 -1.75 -18.46
CA ALA A 14 -7.65 -1.96 -17.08
C ALA A 14 -8.48 -3.07 -16.40
N PRO A 15 -7.86 -3.97 -15.61
CA PRO A 15 -8.59 -4.98 -14.85
C PRO A 15 -9.69 -4.31 -14.01
N PRO A 16 -10.86 -4.96 -13.84
CA PRO A 16 -11.97 -4.37 -13.10
C PRO A 16 -11.62 -4.01 -11.65
N GLU A 17 -10.61 -4.66 -11.05
CA GLU A 17 -10.11 -4.37 -9.70
C GLU A 17 -9.40 -3.01 -9.61
N SER A 18 -8.53 -2.65 -10.56
CA SER A 18 -7.79 -1.38 -10.52
C SER A 18 -8.71 -0.17 -10.68
N VAL A 19 -9.71 -0.28 -11.57
CA VAL A 19 -10.73 0.76 -11.74
C VAL A 19 -11.49 0.98 -10.43
N ARG A 20 -11.84 -0.11 -9.74
CA ARG A 20 -12.51 -0.03 -8.43
C ARG A 20 -11.63 0.56 -7.34
N ILE A 21 -10.32 0.26 -7.34
CA ILE A 21 -9.34 0.86 -6.43
C ILE A 21 -9.31 2.39 -6.65
N GLY A 22 -9.27 2.85 -7.90
CA GLY A 22 -9.22 4.28 -8.22
C GLY A 22 -10.52 5.04 -7.94
N SER A 23 -11.67 4.36 -8.00
CA SER A 23 -12.98 4.97 -7.76
C SER A 23 -13.46 4.88 -6.30
N ARG A 24 -12.69 4.27 -5.39
CA ARG A 24 -13.12 3.94 -4.02
C ARG A 24 -13.49 5.16 -3.18
N TRP A 25 -12.90 6.32 -3.43
CA TRP A 25 -13.18 7.57 -2.73
C TRP A 25 -14.64 7.99 -2.91
N LEU A 26 -15.28 7.56 -4.01
CA LEU A 26 -16.71 7.76 -4.25
C LEU A 26 -17.56 7.00 -3.23
N ASP A 27 -17.12 5.88 -2.68
CA ASP A 27 -17.92 5.06 -1.77
C ASP A 27 -18.31 5.82 -0.50
N THR A 28 -17.51 6.81 -0.11
CA THR A 28 -17.79 7.70 1.02
C THR A 28 -19.00 8.61 0.76
N TRP A 29 -19.23 8.97 -0.50
CA TRP A 29 -20.29 9.90 -0.93
C TRP A 29 -21.49 9.17 -1.53
N ILE A 30 -21.25 8.06 -2.22
CA ILE A 30 -22.21 7.24 -2.93
C ILE A 30 -21.92 5.78 -2.55
N PRO A 31 -22.46 5.29 -1.43
CA PRO A 31 -22.22 3.92 -0.99
C PRO A 31 -22.73 2.95 -2.05
N PRO A 32 -21.89 2.08 -2.63
CA PRO A 32 -22.35 1.19 -3.68
C PRO A 32 -23.25 0.10 -3.09
N PRO A 33 -24.28 -0.35 -3.82
CA PRO A 33 -25.17 -1.40 -3.35
C PRO A 33 -24.39 -2.67 -2.98
N GLY A 34 -24.62 -3.20 -1.77
CA GLY A 34 -23.98 -4.42 -1.28
C GLY A 34 -22.63 -4.25 -0.56
N HIS A 35 -22.10 -3.03 -0.40
CA HIS A 35 -20.90 -2.82 0.42
C HIS A 35 -21.21 -2.89 1.91
N THR A 36 -20.36 -3.60 2.66
CA THR A 36 -20.49 -3.73 4.11
C THR A 36 -19.64 -2.65 4.79
N PRO A 37 -20.22 -1.81 5.68
CA PRO A 37 -19.45 -0.88 6.49
C PRO A 37 -18.41 -1.61 7.36
N LYS A 38 -17.21 -1.06 7.46
CA LYS A 38 -16.20 -1.50 8.44
C LYS A 38 -16.54 -0.90 9.80
N ASN A 39 -16.89 -1.74 10.75
CA ASN A 39 -17.11 -1.32 12.14
C ASN A 39 -15.77 -1.26 12.90
N LEU A 40 -14.96 -0.23 12.62
CA LEU A 40 -13.68 -0.05 13.30
C LEU A 40 -13.88 0.56 14.69
N SER A 41 -13.38 -0.13 15.71
CA SER A 41 -13.37 0.41 17.08
C SER A 41 -12.42 1.60 17.19
N SER A 42 -12.70 2.52 18.14
CA SER A 42 -11.80 3.64 18.43
C SER A 42 -10.40 3.16 18.84
N GLN A 43 -10.30 2.06 19.60
CA GLN A 43 -9.01 1.47 19.97
C GLN A 43 -8.24 0.98 18.74
N THR A 44 -8.91 0.32 17.79
CA THR A 44 -8.30 -0.15 16.52
C THR A 44 -7.74 1.01 15.72
N VAL A 45 -8.52 2.09 15.54
CA VAL A 45 -8.08 3.27 14.78
C VAL A 45 -6.93 4.01 15.47
N GLN A 46 -6.96 4.12 16.80
CA GLN A 46 -5.85 4.70 17.57
C GLN A 46 -4.56 3.88 17.41
N HIS A 47 -4.67 2.55 17.39
CA HIS A 47 -3.54 1.68 17.16
C HIS A 47 -2.97 1.86 15.74
N MET A 48 -3.82 1.81 14.71
CA MET A 48 -3.44 2.08 13.31
C MET A 48 -2.77 3.46 13.17
N SER A 49 -3.33 4.49 13.81
CA SER A 49 -2.78 5.84 13.81
C SER A 49 -1.36 5.89 14.37
N ARG A 50 -1.10 5.20 15.49
CA ARG A 50 0.24 5.14 16.09
C ARG A 50 1.24 4.42 15.19
N VAL A 51 0.82 3.33 14.56
CA VAL A 51 1.67 2.57 13.63
C VAL A 51 2.00 3.42 12.41
N LEU A 52 1.01 3.98 11.72
CA LEU A 52 1.22 4.80 10.53
C LEU A 52 2.10 6.03 10.85
N LYS A 53 1.82 6.75 11.95
CA LYS A 53 2.62 7.89 12.40
C LYS A 53 4.10 7.56 12.60
N SER A 54 4.45 6.30 12.84
CA SER A 54 5.85 5.87 12.99
C SER A 54 6.58 5.77 11.65
N TYR A 55 5.89 5.56 10.52
CA TYR A 55 6.54 5.26 9.23
C TYR A 55 7.46 6.37 8.73
N PRO A 56 7.06 7.66 8.70
CA PRO A 56 7.97 8.73 8.30
C PRO A 56 9.20 8.82 9.20
N LYS A 57 9.05 8.56 10.51
CA LYS A 57 10.17 8.56 11.46
C LYS A 57 11.11 7.38 11.27
N ILE A 58 10.57 6.21 10.92
CA ILE A 58 11.35 5.01 10.61
C ILE A 58 12.17 5.26 9.33
N MET A 59 11.58 5.90 8.31
CA MET A 59 12.26 6.26 7.04
C MET A 59 13.52 7.13 7.23
N LEU A 60 13.61 7.88 8.32
CA LEU A 60 14.77 8.72 8.63
C LEU A 60 15.99 7.89 9.08
N LYS A 61 15.75 6.74 9.70
CA LYS A 61 16.78 5.80 10.16
C LYS A 61 17.38 5.04 8.99
N ASP A 62 18.59 4.52 9.15
CA ASP A 62 19.21 3.68 8.11
C ASP A 62 18.53 2.32 8.03
N GLU A 63 18.30 1.69 9.19
CA GLU A 63 17.46 0.50 9.35
C GLU A 63 16.77 0.51 10.72
N PRO A 64 15.60 -0.16 10.88
CA PRO A 64 14.79 -0.78 9.82
C PRO A 64 14.08 0.26 8.94
N LEU A 65 13.61 -0.14 7.75
CA LEU A 65 12.77 0.66 6.87
C LEU A 65 11.27 0.49 7.20
N PRO A 66 10.38 1.41 6.77
CA PRO A 66 8.94 1.20 6.85
C PRO A 66 8.55 -0.12 6.19
N PRO A 67 7.58 -0.89 6.73
CA PRO A 67 7.26 -2.24 6.26
C PRO A 67 6.58 -2.30 4.88
N ILE A 68 6.48 -1.16 4.19
CA ILE A 68 6.04 -1.04 2.80
C ILE A 68 7.22 -0.96 1.84
N ILE A 69 8.45 -0.70 2.32
CA ILE A 69 9.67 -0.52 1.53
C ILE A 69 10.62 -1.68 1.80
N HIS A 70 10.97 -2.43 0.75
CA HIS A 70 12.02 -3.44 0.85
C HIS A 70 13.40 -2.81 0.65
N PRO A 71 14.47 -3.24 1.38
CA PRO A 71 15.83 -2.71 1.18
C PRO A 71 16.31 -2.73 -0.28
N CYS A 72 15.94 -3.75 -1.07
CA CYS A 72 16.28 -3.81 -2.50
C CYS A 72 15.75 -2.63 -3.32
N GLN A 73 14.62 -2.02 -2.93
CA GLN A 73 14.09 -0.83 -3.62
C GLN A 73 15.02 0.37 -3.46
N LEU A 74 15.76 0.47 -2.34
CA LEU A 74 16.76 1.52 -2.17
C LEU A 74 18.01 1.33 -3.01
N VAL A 75 18.19 0.19 -3.69
CA VAL A 75 19.29 -0.01 -4.65
C VAL A 75 18.80 0.26 -6.08
N VAL A 76 17.57 -0.16 -6.39
CA VAL A 76 17.02 -0.16 -7.76
C VAL A 76 16.25 1.12 -8.09
N THR A 77 15.50 1.68 -7.14
CA THR A 77 14.55 2.79 -7.38
C THR A 77 14.74 3.94 -6.42
N GLN A 78 15.92 4.53 -6.51
CA GLN A 78 16.39 5.47 -5.49
C GLN A 78 15.67 6.81 -5.51
N LEU A 79 15.33 7.38 -6.67
CA LEU A 79 15.08 8.82 -6.72
C LEU A 79 13.86 9.29 -5.90
N PRO A 80 12.64 8.74 -6.06
CA PRO A 80 11.49 9.18 -5.26
C PRO A 80 11.69 8.94 -3.75
N LEU A 81 12.23 7.78 -3.36
CA LEU A 81 12.45 7.42 -1.95
C LEU A 81 13.61 8.19 -1.31
N ALA A 82 14.67 8.49 -2.06
CA ALA A 82 15.80 9.30 -1.61
C ALA A 82 15.39 10.76 -1.43
N ASN A 83 14.58 11.30 -2.35
CA ASN A 83 13.96 12.62 -2.19
C ASN A 83 13.06 12.64 -0.95
N CYS A 84 12.20 11.62 -0.78
CA CYS A 84 11.38 11.44 0.42
C CYS A 84 12.18 11.51 1.71
N ARG A 85 13.26 10.73 1.79
CA ARG A 85 14.15 10.73 2.95
C ARG A 85 14.78 12.10 3.20
N THR A 86 15.21 12.78 2.14
CA THR A 86 15.84 14.11 2.22
C THR A 86 14.86 15.17 2.70
N LEU A 87 13.65 15.22 2.14
CA LEU A 87 12.63 16.20 2.53
C LEU A 87 12.10 15.94 3.94
N LEU A 88 11.92 14.68 4.35
CA LEU A 88 11.55 14.36 5.73
C LEU A 88 12.66 14.77 6.72
N ARG A 89 13.94 14.57 6.38
CA ARG A 89 15.07 15.05 7.21
C ARG A 89 15.08 16.57 7.31
N MET A 90 14.88 17.26 6.19
CA MET A 90 14.76 18.71 6.15
C MET A 90 13.60 19.21 7.02
N TRP A 91 12.48 18.48 7.04
CA TRP A 91 11.34 18.80 7.88
C TRP A 91 11.62 18.67 9.38
N GLU A 92 12.29 17.60 9.80
CA GLU A 92 12.64 17.40 11.21
C GLU A 92 13.71 18.39 11.68
N ALA A 93 14.65 18.75 10.79
CA ALA A 93 15.75 19.66 11.10
C ALA A 93 15.46 21.14 10.78
N LYS A 94 14.23 21.49 10.40
CA LYS A 94 13.87 22.85 9.99
C LYS A 94 14.14 23.87 11.10
N ALA A 95 14.68 25.03 10.72
CA ALA A 95 14.89 26.14 11.65
C ALA A 95 13.57 26.88 11.93
N PRO A 96 13.40 27.48 13.12
CA PRO A 96 12.28 28.36 13.39
C PRO A 96 12.16 29.46 12.33
N GLY A 97 10.96 29.63 11.76
CA GLY A 97 10.68 30.59 10.67
C GLY A 97 10.84 30.01 9.25
N SER A 98 11.34 28.78 9.10
CA SER A 98 11.45 28.10 7.79
C SER A 98 10.32 27.11 7.51
N GLU A 99 9.33 27.00 8.40
CA GLU A 99 8.26 26.00 8.34
C GLU A 99 7.48 26.07 7.05
N SER A 100 7.07 27.28 6.64
CA SER A 100 6.31 27.50 5.40
C SER A 100 7.10 27.06 4.15
N MET A 101 8.40 27.35 4.10
CA MET A 101 9.25 26.96 2.98
C MET A 101 9.41 25.44 2.88
N VAL A 102 9.61 24.76 4.02
CA VAL A 102 9.73 23.30 4.06
C VAL A 102 8.40 22.65 3.68
N ARG A 103 7.28 23.19 4.18
CA ARG A 103 5.91 22.81 3.82
C ARG A 103 5.67 22.91 2.32
N GLU A 104 6.01 24.05 1.72
CA GLU A 104 5.91 24.31 0.29
C GLU A 104 6.71 23.30 -0.53
N THR A 105 7.92 22.99 -0.07
CA THR A 105 8.81 22.07 -0.77
C THR A 105 8.25 20.64 -0.79
N VAL A 106 7.72 20.15 0.34
CA VAL A 106 7.07 18.84 0.39
C VAL A 106 5.84 18.79 -0.51
N ARG A 107 4.98 19.82 -0.45
CA ARG A 107 3.77 19.86 -1.28
C ARG A 107 4.10 19.87 -2.78
N ARG A 108 5.11 20.65 -3.19
CA ARG A 108 5.57 20.66 -4.58
C ARG A 108 6.09 19.30 -5.03
N GLU A 109 6.82 18.59 -4.16
CA GLU A 109 7.26 17.22 -4.48
C GLU A 109 6.06 16.27 -4.58
N MET A 110 5.07 16.35 -3.70
CA MET A 110 3.83 15.57 -3.82
C MET A 110 3.11 15.83 -5.15
N SER A 111 2.95 17.11 -5.55
CA SER A 111 2.37 17.48 -6.85
C SER A 111 3.15 16.88 -8.00
N LYS A 112 4.49 17.02 -7.99
CA LYS A 112 5.36 16.45 -9.02
C LYS A 112 5.22 14.93 -9.12
N LEU A 113 5.27 14.22 -7.99
CA LEU A 113 5.14 12.76 -7.96
C LEU A 113 3.82 12.30 -8.57
N PHE A 114 2.74 13.05 -8.34
CA PHE A 114 1.44 12.77 -8.91
C PHE A 114 1.35 13.16 -10.39
N GLU A 115 1.81 14.33 -10.81
CA GLU A 115 1.69 14.79 -12.20
C GLU A 115 2.52 13.92 -13.16
N GLU A 116 3.70 13.47 -12.74
CA GLU A 116 4.61 12.68 -13.56
C GLU A 116 4.33 11.16 -13.51
N HIS A 117 3.39 10.68 -12.68
CA HIS A 117 3.26 9.26 -12.34
C HIS A 117 3.06 8.34 -13.56
N GLN A 118 2.34 8.80 -14.58
CA GLN A 118 2.05 8.01 -15.79
C GLN A 118 3.30 7.77 -16.65
N THR A 119 4.37 8.54 -16.43
CA THR A 119 5.63 8.42 -17.16
C THR A 119 6.62 7.46 -16.49
N TYR A 120 6.35 7.06 -15.25
CA TYR A 120 7.24 6.20 -14.49
C TYR A 120 7.13 4.74 -14.91
N ASP A 121 8.27 4.05 -14.92
CA ASP A 121 8.30 2.60 -14.98
C ASP A 121 7.78 1.97 -13.67
N PRO A 122 7.31 0.72 -13.66
CA PRO A 122 6.65 0.10 -12.51
C PRO A 122 7.39 0.25 -11.16
N PRO A 123 8.71 0.01 -11.08
CA PRO A 123 9.43 0.15 -9.82
C PRO A 123 9.48 1.60 -9.32
N THR A 124 9.63 2.57 -10.24
CA THR A 124 9.64 4.01 -9.90
C THR A 124 8.25 4.48 -9.50
N LEU A 125 7.20 4.01 -10.19
CA LEU A 125 5.81 4.29 -9.85
C LEU A 125 5.47 3.82 -8.42
N LEU A 126 5.88 2.61 -8.05
CA LEU A 126 5.72 2.12 -6.68
C LEU A 126 6.46 3.01 -5.67
N SER A 127 7.69 3.39 -5.98
CA SER A 127 8.51 4.25 -5.12
C SER A 127 7.88 5.65 -4.95
N ALA A 128 7.29 6.20 -6.02
CA ALA A 128 6.56 7.45 -5.99
C ALA A 128 5.28 7.34 -5.12
N ALA A 129 4.52 6.26 -5.27
CA ALA A 129 3.33 5.99 -4.45
C ALA A 129 3.67 5.83 -2.96
N GLN A 130 4.76 5.13 -2.63
CA GLN A 130 5.29 4.99 -1.28
C GLN A 130 5.72 6.34 -0.68
N ALA A 131 6.47 7.14 -1.45
CA ALA A 131 6.89 8.47 -1.03
C ALA A 131 5.69 9.40 -0.78
N TYR A 132 4.71 9.40 -1.69
CA TYR A 132 3.47 10.18 -1.54
C TYR A 132 2.73 9.78 -0.26
N LEU A 133 2.56 8.47 -0.01
CA LEU A 133 1.93 7.98 1.21
C LEU A 133 2.68 8.43 2.47
N LEU A 134 4.02 8.37 2.48
CA LEU A 134 4.82 8.81 3.62
C LEU A 134 4.67 10.31 3.90
N TYR A 135 4.64 11.15 2.86
CA TYR A 135 4.37 12.58 3.03
C TYR A 135 2.95 12.81 3.57
N SER A 136 1.94 12.13 3.02
CA SER A 136 0.56 12.26 3.49
C SER A 136 0.41 11.89 4.96
N ILE A 137 1.01 10.77 5.39
CA ILE A 137 1.03 10.35 6.79
C ILE A 137 1.74 11.40 7.66
N HIS A 138 2.90 11.90 7.23
CA HIS A 138 3.68 12.86 7.99
C HIS A 138 2.93 14.17 8.22
N LEU A 139 2.33 14.72 7.16
CA LEU A 139 1.53 15.93 7.21
C LEU A 139 0.26 15.74 8.04
N PHE A 140 -0.46 14.63 7.87
CA PHE A 140 -1.68 14.32 8.62
C PHE A 140 -1.45 14.25 10.14
N PHE A 141 -0.30 13.73 10.57
CA PHE A 141 0.05 13.62 11.99
C PHE A 141 0.92 14.75 12.53
N SER A 142 1.13 15.81 11.74
CA SER A 142 1.86 17.01 12.15
C SER A 142 1.13 17.76 13.26
N LEU A 143 1.87 18.52 14.07
CA LEU A 143 1.31 19.28 15.19
C LEU A 143 0.72 20.62 14.75
N ASP A 144 1.05 21.09 13.56
CA ASP A 144 0.62 22.38 13.05
C ASP A 144 -0.57 22.23 12.09
N SER A 145 -1.60 23.05 12.28
CA SER A 145 -2.86 22.97 11.55
C SER A 145 -2.70 23.24 10.05
N GLU A 146 -1.75 24.08 9.66
CA GLU A 146 -1.44 24.35 8.25
C GLU A 146 -0.93 23.12 7.51
N SER A 147 -0.16 22.23 8.15
CA SER A 147 0.30 20.97 7.55
C SER A 147 -0.85 19.99 7.40
N VAL A 148 -1.68 19.88 8.45
CA VAL A 148 -2.84 19.00 8.43
C VAL A 148 -3.84 19.45 7.36
N ALA A 149 -4.00 20.76 7.15
CA ALA A 149 -4.86 21.33 6.12
C ALA A 149 -4.41 21.00 4.68
N LEU A 150 -3.17 20.55 4.48
CA LEU A 150 -2.74 20.04 3.17
C LEU A 150 -3.28 18.64 2.87
N ILE A 151 -3.76 17.92 3.87
CA ILE A 151 -4.35 16.58 3.70
C ILE A 151 -5.87 16.74 3.60
N ASP A 152 -6.31 16.91 2.36
CA ASP A 152 -7.69 17.10 1.98
C ASP A 152 -8.20 15.96 1.08
N THR A 153 -9.44 16.10 0.62
CA THR A 153 -10.07 15.14 -0.30
C THR A 153 -9.26 14.96 -1.59
N THR A 154 -8.66 16.01 -2.13
CA THR A 154 -7.82 15.92 -3.34
C THR A 154 -6.58 15.06 -3.10
N THR A 155 -5.95 15.21 -1.93
CA THR A 155 -4.80 14.38 -1.54
C THR A 155 -5.19 12.91 -1.43
N MET A 156 -6.37 12.61 -0.89
CA MET A 156 -6.89 11.24 -0.81
C MET A 156 -7.25 10.66 -2.18
N ILE A 157 -7.83 11.46 -3.09
CA ILE A 157 -8.10 11.08 -4.48
C ILE A 157 -6.78 10.75 -5.20
N ASN A 158 -5.77 11.60 -5.07
CA ASN A 158 -4.46 11.38 -5.68
C ASN A 158 -3.80 10.09 -5.16
N LEU A 159 -3.91 9.80 -3.86
CA LEU A 159 -3.46 8.54 -3.27
C LEU A 159 -4.15 7.33 -3.89
N GLN A 160 -5.46 7.40 -4.14
CA GLN A 160 -6.20 6.30 -4.75
C GLN A 160 -5.92 6.13 -6.24
N GLU A 161 -5.71 7.21 -6.97
CA GLU A 161 -5.26 7.16 -8.36
C GLU A 161 -3.87 6.52 -8.46
N LEU A 162 -2.94 6.89 -7.56
CA LEU A 162 -1.64 6.22 -7.45
C LEU A 162 -1.80 4.73 -7.08
N ALA A 163 -2.71 4.40 -6.17
CA ALA A 163 -3.04 3.02 -5.79
C ALA A 163 -3.53 2.20 -7.00
N SER A 164 -4.43 2.79 -7.80
CA SER A 164 -4.91 2.21 -9.05
C SER A 164 -3.77 1.99 -10.03
N ALA A 165 -2.93 3.02 -10.25
CA ALA A 165 -1.80 2.95 -11.17
C ALA A 165 -0.79 1.86 -10.77
N VAL A 166 -0.36 1.78 -9.50
CA VAL A 166 0.55 0.71 -9.06
C VAL A 166 -0.08 -0.67 -9.19
N SER A 167 -1.39 -0.79 -8.97
CA SER A 167 -2.10 -2.07 -9.06
C SER A 167 -2.10 -2.64 -10.48
N LEU A 168 -2.09 -1.77 -11.50
CA LEU A 168 -1.98 -2.16 -12.92
C LEU A 168 -0.63 -2.76 -13.28
N THR A 169 0.42 -2.41 -12.54
CA THR A 169 1.79 -2.78 -12.87
C THR A 169 2.25 -4.12 -12.27
N GLY A 170 1.45 -4.72 -11.39
CA GLY A 170 1.73 -6.04 -10.84
C GLY A 170 1.23 -6.24 -9.41
N LEU A 171 -0.03 -6.65 -9.28
CA LEU A 171 -0.62 -7.15 -8.02
C LEU A 171 -0.28 -8.62 -7.75
N TYR A 172 -0.20 -9.40 -8.83
CA TYR A 172 -0.04 -10.84 -8.83
C TYR A 172 1.37 -11.17 -9.33
N SER A 173 2.08 -12.07 -8.65
CA SER A 173 3.32 -12.65 -9.19
C SER A 173 2.94 -13.68 -10.25
N ASP A 174 3.16 -13.34 -11.53
CA ASP A 174 2.54 -14.05 -12.67
C ASP A 174 3.28 -15.30 -13.20
N PRO A 175 4.21 -15.89 -12.42
CA PRO A 175 4.41 -17.35 -12.47
C PRO A 175 4.52 -17.99 -11.06
N PRO A 176 4.36 -19.32 -10.92
CA PRO A 176 4.51 -20.05 -9.64
C PRO A 176 5.91 -19.94 -9.01
N ARG A 177 6.89 -19.41 -9.77
CA ARG A 177 8.24 -19.09 -9.30
C ARG A 177 8.70 -17.79 -9.95
N PRO A 178 8.33 -16.61 -9.41
CA PRO A 178 8.82 -15.33 -9.91
C PRO A 178 10.33 -15.19 -9.66
N SER A 179 10.96 -14.21 -10.32
CA SER A 179 12.27 -13.74 -9.86
C SER A 179 12.12 -13.08 -8.48
N TRP A 180 13.20 -13.05 -7.70
CA TRP A 180 13.19 -12.38 -6.40
C TRP A 180 12.79 -10.91 -6.53
N GLU A 181 13.31 -10.20 -7.55
CA GLU A 181 13.01 -8.80 -7.81
C GLU A 181 11.53 -8.58 -8.15
N ALA A 182 10.95 -9.44 -9.01
CA ALA A 182 9.53 -9.37 -9.36
C ALA A 182 8.63 -9.69 -8.16
N TRP A 183 9.05 -10.66 -7.33
CA TRP A 183 8.33 -10.98 -6.09
C TRP A 183 8.35 -9.81 -5.11
N ILE A 184 9.52 -9.20 -4.89
CA ILE A 184 9.68 -8.02 -4.03
C ILE A 184 8.80 -6.87 -4.52
N LEU A 185 8.80 -6.59 -5.84
CA LEU A 185 7.96 -5.55 -6.40
C LEU A 185 6.48 -5.83 -6.11
N ALA A 186 6.00 -7.04 -6.38
CA ALA A 186 4.60 -7.40 -6.15
C ALA A 186 4.21 -7.36 -4.66
N GLU A 187 5.08 -7.83 -3.77
CA GLU A 187 4.85 -7.82 -2.33
C GLU A 187 4.88 -6.41 -1.75
N ALA A 188 5.84 -5.58 -2.17
CA ALA A 188 5.92 -4.19 -1.79
C ALA A 188 4.70 -3.39 -2.28
N THR A 189 4.20 -3.68 -3.50
CA THR A 189 2.94 -3.12 -4.00
C THR A 189 1.77 -3.49 -3.10
N ARG A 190 1.57 -4.78 -2.77
CA ARG A 190 0.50 -5.22 -1.87
C ARG A 190 0.58 -4.54 -0.49
N ARG A 191 1.76 -4.54 0.13
CA ARG A 191 2.00 -3.87 1.43
C ARG A 191 1.71 -2.37 1.35
N THR A 192 2.09 -1.72 0.26
CA THR A 192 1.80 -0.30 0.04
C THR A 192 0.29 -0.05 -0.07
N LEU A 193 -0.43 -0.86 -0.85
CA LEU A 193 -1.89 -0.77 -0.96
C LEU A 193 -2.56 -0.96 0.40
N TYR A 194 -2.16 -1.97 1.17
CA TYR A 194 -2.76 -2.22 2.48
C TYR A 194 -2.50 -1.05 3.44
N ALA A 195 -1.31 -0.42 3.38
CA ALA A 195 -1.02 0.77 4.15
C ALA A 195 -1.82 2.00 3.70
N MET A 196 -2.03 2.20 2.39
CA MET A 196 -2.90 3.26 1.87
C MET A 196 -4.34 3.07 2.38
N TYR A 197 -4.84 1.84 2.40
CA TYR A 197 -6.19 1.54 2.89
C TYR A 197 -6.31 1.67 4.41
N MET A 198 -5.24 1.39 5.17
CA MET A 198 -5.19 1.71 6.59
C MET A 198 -5.24 3.21 6.84
N PHE A 199 -4.49 3.99 6.05
CA PHE A 199 -4.49 5.45 6.12
C PHE A 199 -5.86 6.04 5.75
N ASP A 200 -6.51 5.53 4.69
CA ASP A 200 -7.88 5.88 4.30
C ASP A 200 -8.87 5.66 5.45
N ASN A 201 -8.83 4.51 6.14
CA ASN A 201 -9.71 4.27 7.28
C ASN A 201 -9.47 5.27 8.43
N VAL A 202 -8.20 5.61 8.70
CA VAL A 202 -7.83 6.59 9.75
C VAL A 202 -8.28 8.00 9.37
N PHE A 203 -8.10 8.39 8.11
CA PHE A 203 -8.57 9.66 7.58
C PHE A 203 -10.09 9.77 7.69
N ASN A 204 -10.83 8.77 7.20
CA ASN A 204 -12.29 8.75 7.26
C ASN A 204 -12.82 8.80 8.70
N PHE A 205 -12.21 8.04 9.61
CA PHE A 205 -12.56 8.10 11.03
C PHE A 205 -12.37 9.51 11.62
N SER A 206 -11.28 10.20 11.25
CA SER A 206 -11.03 11.59 11.70
C SER A 206 -12.06 12.59 11.16
N GLN A 207 -12.60 12.34 9.97
CA GLN A 207 -13.65 13.14 9.34
C GLN A 207 -15.06 12.71 9.74
N GLN A 208 -15.19 11.69 10.60
CA GLN A 208 -16.48 11.09 10.99
C GLN A 208 -17.27 10.54 9.78
N THR A 209 -16.56 10.08 8.76
CA THR A 209 -17.13 9.44 7.56
C THR A 209 -17.02 7.91 7.66
N ALA A 210 -17.92 7.21 6.96
CA ALA A 210 -17.94 5.75 6.95
C ALA A 210 -16.74 5.17 6.17
N SER A 211 -16.19 4.07 6.67
CA SER A 211 -15.24 3.23 5.93
C SER A 211 -15.92 1.94 5.48
N TYR A 212 -15.57 1.41 4.31
CA TYR A 212 -16.19 0.22 3.73
C TYR A 212 -15.17 -0.91 3.51
N ILE A 213 -15.65 -2.16 3.52
CA ILE A 213 -14.78 -3.32 3.22
C ILE A 213 -14.23 -3.19 1.80
N ALA A 214 -12.92 -3.41 1.66
CA ALA A 214 -12.18 -3.32 0.41
C ALA A 214 -12.30 -4.59 -0.42
N THR A 215 -13.51 -4.86 -0.90
CA THR A 215 -13.84 -6.10 -1.64
C THR A 215 -13.01 -6.27 -2.92
N GLU A 216 -12.57 -5.17 -3.53
CA GLU A 216 -11.64 -5.10 -4.66
C GLU A 216 -10.23 -5.65 -4.34
N LEU A 217 -9.82 -5.65 -3.08
CA LEU A 217 -8.55 -6.25 -2.65
C LEU A 217 -8.70 -7.71 -2.19
N GLY A 218 -9.92 -8.23 -2.14
CA GLY A 218 -10.23 -9.50 -1.46
C GLY A 218 -9.46 -10.70 -1.98
N ARG A 219 -9.22 -10.74 -3.29
CA ARG A 219 -8.51 -11.83 -3.96
C ARG A 219 -7.00 -11.78 -3.79
N LEU A 220 -6.45 -10.68 -3.29
CA LEU A 220 -5.02 -10.55 -3.08
C LEU A 220 -4.58 -11.45 -1.92
N PRO A 221 -3.37 -12.04 -2.00
CA PRO A 221 -2.82 -12.79 -0.88
C PRO A 221 -2.60 -11.86 0.32
N VAL A 222 -2.79 -12.39 1.52
CA VAL A 222 -2.34 -11.71 2.75
C VAL A 222 -0.83 -11.43 2.67
N PRO A 223 -0.29 -10.45 3.43
CA PRO A 223 1.14 -10.20 3.40
C PRO A 223 1.93 -11.46 3.78
N SER A 224 3.06 -11.62 3.10
CA SER A 224 3.96 -12.76 3.26
C SER A 224 4.60 -12.82 4.65
N SER A 225 5.18 -13.98 4.96
CA SER A 225 5.86 -14.20 6.24
C SER A 225 7.06 -13.26 6.43
N ARG A 226 7.42 -13.04 7.69
CA ARG A 226 8.59 -12.21 8.06
C ARG A 226 9.87 -12.71 7.37
N ALA A 227 10.07 -14.03 7.32
CA ALA A 227 11.27 -14.63 6.74
C ALA A 227 11.40 -14.33 5.23
N LEU A 228 10.29 -14.38 4.49
CA LEU A 228 10.27 -14.06 3.06
C LEU A 228 10.54 -12.58 2.80
N TRP A 229 9.90 -11.70 3.57
CA TRP A 229 10.05 -10.26 3.42
C TRP A 229 11.42 -9.75 3.88
N ALA A 230 12.03 -10.39 4.87
CA ALA A 230 13.34 -9.98 5.41
C ALA A 230 14.53 -10.60 4.67
N ALA A 231 14.32 -11.49 3.69
CA ALA A 231 15.39 -12.11 2.93
C ALA A 231 16.22 -11.03 2.22
N ALA A 232 17.51 -10.92 2.57
CA ALA A 232 18.39 -9.85 2.09
C ALA A 232 19.12 -10.21 0.81
N THR A 233 19.10 -11.49 0.43
CA THR A 233 19.72 -12.01 -0.79
C THR A 233 18.80 -12.93 -1.57
N ARG A 234 19.09 -13.10 -2.87
CA ARG A 234 18.35 -14.01 -3.74
C ARG A 234 18.38 -15.45 -3.21
N ASP A 235 19.53 -15.90 -2.70
CA ASP A 235 19.71 -17.28 -2.23
C ASP A 235 18.91 -17.56 -0.95
N GLU A 236 18.91 -16.60 -0.01
CA GLU A 236 18.04 -16.65 1.17
C GLU A 236 16.58 -16.70 0.75
N TRP A 237 16.17 -15.81 -0.16
CA TRP A 237 14.80 -15.78 -0.66
C TRP A 237 14.39 -17.09 -1.34
N VAL A 238 15.24 -17.68 -2.19
CA VAL A 238 14.94 -18.97 -2.85
C VAL A 238 14.71 -20.08 -1.81
N LYS A 239 15.50 -20.10 -0.74
CA LYS A 239 15.34 -21.06 0.35
C LYS A 239 14.02 -20.86 1.11
N GLU A 240 13.70 -19.63 1.50
CA GLU A 240 12.45 -19.32 2.21
C GLU A 240 11.23 -19.54 1.30
N TYR A 241 11.31 -19.16 0.03
CA TYR A 241 10.23 -19.33 -0.95
C TYR A 241 9.98 -20.82 -1.24
N GLY A 242 11.02 -21.65 -1.26
CA GLY A 242 10.87 -23.10 -1.33
C GLY A 242 10.12 -23.70 -0.14
N ARG A 243 10.41 -23.23 1.09
CA ARG A 243 9.65 -23.61 2.29
C ARG A 243 8.21 -23.15 2.20
N TYR A 244 7.99 -21.90 1.82
CA TYR A 244 6.67 -21.33 1.63
C TYR A 244 5.81 -22.12 0.64
N LEU A 245 6.35 -22.55 -0.51
CA LEU A 245 5.62 -23.40 -1.47
C LEU A 245 5.31 -24.79 -0.93
N THR A 246 6.11 -25.30 0.02
CA THR A 246 5.85 -26.58 0.69
C THR A 246 4.76 -26.44 1.75
N GLU A 247 4.77 -25.32 2.48
CA GLU A 247 3.75 -24.96 3.48
C GLU A 247 2.41 -24.60 2.84
N TRP A 248 2.43 -23.99 1.65
CA TRP A 248 1.25 -23.50 0.93
C TRP A 248 1.17 -24.03 -0.52
N PRO A 249 0.87 -25.33 -0.74
CA PRO A 249 0.95 -25.95 -2.07
C PRO A 249 -0.07 -25.41 -3.09
N SER A 250 -1.25 -24.97 -2.65
CA SER A 250 -2.36 -24.58 -3.55
C SER A 250 -3.29 -23.49 -3.03
N ASP A 251 -3.21 -23.09 -1.76
CA ASP A 251 -4.27 -22.29 -1.13
C ASP A 251 -3.73 -21.34 -0.04
N ILE A 252 -3.05 -20.29 -0.49
CA ILE A 252 -2.54 -19.22 0.37
C ILE A 252 -3.73 -18.37 0.85
N PRO A 253 -3.77 -17.96 2.14
CA PRO A 253 -4.84 -17.10 2.63
C PRO A 253 -4.91 -15.79 1.85
N ARG A 254 -6.13 -15.35 1.56
CA ARG A 254 -6.40 -14.10 0.85
C ARG A 254 -6.91 -13.03 1.82
N LEU A 255 -6.94 -11.77 1.42
CA LEU A 255 -7.48 -10.71 2.26
C LEU A 255 -8.95 -10.91 2.61
N GLU A 256 -9.75 -11.49 1.70
CA GLU A 256 -11.12 -11.87 2.00
C GLU A 256 -11.19 -12.91 3.13
N ASP A 257 -10.18 -13.78 3.26
CA ASP A 257 -10.03 -14.66 4.41
C ASP A 257 -9.78 -13.91 5.73
N LEU A 258 -9.75 -12.58 5.79
CA LEU A 258 -9.73 -11.82 7.05
C LEU A 258 -11.08 -11.22 7.44
N TRP A 259 -12.04 -11.15 6.52
CA TRP A 259 -13.33 -10.47 6.77
C TRP A 259 -14.35 -11.33 7.53
N PRO A 260 -15.40 -10.76 8.14
CA PRO A 260 -16.46 -11.56 8.75
C PRO A 260 -17.17 -12.45 7.71
N HIS A 261 -17.36 -13.74 8.01
CA HIS A 261 -18.04 -14.71 7.15
C HIS A 261 -19.19 -15.40 7.89
N GLN A 262 -20.30 -15.66 7.19
CA GLN A 262 -21.52 -16.20 7.80
C GLN A 262 -21.61 -17.75 7.82
N ILE A 263 -20.73 -18.47 7.10
CA ILE A 263 -20.81 -19.94 6.93
C ILE A 263 -19.81 -20.66 7.85
N GLU A 264 -20.29 -21.40 8.85
CA GLU A 264 -19.46 -22.01 9.91
C GLU A 264 -18.46 -23.08 9.45
N ARG A 265 -18.83 -23.97 8.51
CA ARG A 265 -17.92 -25.04 8.06
C ARG A 265 -16.71 -24.49 7.31
N VAL A 266 -16.95 -23.56 6.38
CA VAL A 266 -15.91 -22.82 5.67
C VAL A 266 -15.06 -22.01 6.66
N ALA A 267 -15.67 -21.54 7.75
CA ALA A 267 -14.95 -20.82 8.79
C ALA A 267 -13.96 -21.68 9.61
N LYS A 268 -14.09 -23.02 9.65
CA LYS A 268 -13.14 -23.88 10.39
C LYS A 268 -11.83 -24.09 9.63
N GLU A 269 -11.88 -24.61 8.40
CA GLU A 269 -10.69 -24.82 7.55
C GLU A 269 -9.95 -23.50 7.27
N ARG A 270 -10.71 -22.42 7.07
CA ARG A 270 -10.17 -21.05 6.99
C ARG A 270 -9.47 -20.63 8.27
N ARG A 271 -10.04 -20.92 9.44
CA ARG A 271 -9.43 -20.54 10.73
C ARG A 271 -8.10 -21.24 10.94
N GLU A 272 -8.01 -22.53 10.65
CA GLU A 272 -6.76 -23.29 10.74
C GLU A 272 -5.69 -22.68 9.81
N ARG A 273 -6.05 -22.31 8.57
CA ARG A 273 -5.13 -21.60 7.65
C ARG A 273 -4.69 -20.24 8.18
N LEU A 274 -5.61 -19.46 8.75
CA LEU A 274 -5.28 -18.15 9.32
C LEU A 274 -4.41 -18.27 10.58
N ASP A 275 -4.69 -19.25 11.44
CA ASP A 275 -3.91 -19.51 12.65
C ASP A 275 -2.47 -19.85 12.25
N GLN A 276 -2.28 -20.75 11.26
CA GLN A 276 -0.97 -21.06 10.70
C GLN A 276 -0.29 -19.83 10.06
N TRP A 277 -1.03 -18.99 9.34
CA TRP A 277 -0.46 -17.77 8.76
C TRP A 277 0.08 -16.84 9.85
N VAL A 278 -0.73 -16.53 10.87
CA VAL A 278 -0.40 -15.63 11.99
C VAL A 278 0.86 -16.07 12.76
N GLU A 279 1.21 -17.36 12.76
CA GLU A 279 2.45 -17.84 13.39
C GLU A 279 3.73 -17.27 12.73
N SER A 280 3.65 -16.89 11.46
CA SER A 280 4.83 -16.54 10.64
C SER A 280 4.89 -15.07 10.21
N VAL A 281 3.85 -14.28 10.53
CA VAL A 281 3.73 -12.90 10.06
C VAL A 281 4.68 -11.93 10.74
N ASP A 282 4.97 -10.83 10.04
CA ASP A 282 5.58 -9.67 10.67
C ASP A 282 4.52 -8.78 11.36
N GLU A 283 5.01 -7.74 12.04
CA GLU A 283 4.19 -6.76 12.74
C GLU A 283 3.19 -6.10 11.77
N PHE A 284 3.59 -5.90 10.51
CA PHE A 284 2.73 -5.30 9.48
C PHE A 284 1.54 -6.19 9.12
N ALA A 285 1.76 -7.47 8.87
CA ALA A 285 0.67 -8.38 8.55
C ALA A 285 -0.30 -8.55 9.73
N SER A 286 0.20 -8.55 10.97
CA SER A 286 -0.67 -8.59 12.15
C SER A 286 -1.66 -7.41 12.22
N MET A 287 -1.29 -6.24 11.68
CA MET A 287 -2.17 -5.07 11.60
C MET A 287 -3.31 -5.22 10.59
N THR A 288 -3.09 -5.98 9.52
CA THR A 288 -4.13 -6.25 8.50
C THR A 288 -5.24 -7.16 9.03
N HIS A 289 -5.00 -7.85 10.15
CA HIS A 289 -5.96 -8.69 10.88
C HIS A 289 -6.89 -7.90 11.82
N GLY A 290 -6.85 -6.56 11.81
CA GLY A 290 -7.69 -5.71 12.66
C GLY A 290 -9.18 -5.94 12.43
N ARG A 291 -9.83 -6.63 13.38
CA ARG A 291 -11.28 -6.83 13.47
C ARG A 291 -12.04 -5.51 13.62
#